data_AF-A0A1D2M2D5-F1
#
_entry.id   AF-A0A1D2M2D5-F1
#
_cell.length_a   1.000
_cell.length_b   1.000
_cell.length_c   1.000
_cell.angle_alpha   90.00
_cell.angle_beta   90.00
_cell.angle_gamma   90.00
#
_symmetry.space_group_name_H-M   'P 1'
#
loop_
_entity.id
_entity.type
_entity.pdbx_description
1 polymer ?
#
loop_
_entity_poly.entity_id
_entity_poly.type
_entity_poly.pdbx_seq_one_letter_code
_entity_poly.pdbx_strand_id
1 'polypeptide(L)' 'MSLNYSFAGKRVLITGGAQGIGRQLVQRFHDDGALVFTMDKNADMIEQLRKVAKRDSSCGRSF' A
#
# COMPACT_ATOMS: atom_id res chain seq x y z
N MET A 1 17.34 -4.37 -20.69
CA MET A 1 15.88 -4.29 -20.96
C MET A 1 15.21 -3.85 -19.68
N SER A 2 14.53 -2.70 -19.66
CA SER A 2 13.75 -2.26 -18.49
C SER A 2 12.30 -2.71 -18.67
N LEU A 3 11.74 -3.37 -17.66
CA LEU A 3 10.32 -3.75 -17.62
C LEU A 3 9.55 -2.64 -16.90
N ASN A 4 8.81 -1.85 -17.67
CA ASN A 4 7.86 -0.88 -17.13
C ASN A 4 6.50 -1.57 -16.97
N TYR A 5 6.16 -1.94 -15.74
CA TYR A 5 4.79 -2.30 -15.38
C TYR A 5 4.13 -1.11 -14.71
N SER A 6 2.92 -0.77 -15.15
CA SER A 6 2.05 0.18 -14.46
C SER A 6 0.92 -0.58 -13.79
N PHE A 7 0.75 -0.36 -12.50
CA PHE A 7 -0.33 -0.94 -11.71
C PHE A 7 -1.53 0.01 -11.54
N ALA A 8 -1.54 1.13 -12.27
CA ALA A 8 -2.61 2.12 -12.24
C ALA A 8 -3.99 1.48 -12.52
N GLY A 9 -4.93 1.67 -11.59
CA GLY A 9 -6.29 1.14 -11.71
C GLY A 9 -6.43 -0.38 -11.51
N LYS A 10 -5.33 -1.09 -11.19
CA LYS A 10 -5.39 -2.50 -10.76
C LYS A 10 -5.70 -2.60 -9.27
N ARG A 11 -6.31 -3.70 -8.87
CA ARG A 11 -6.56 -4.02 -7.45
C ARG A 11 -5.50 -5.03 -6.99
N VAL A 12 -4.80 -4.71 -5.91
CA VAL A 12 -3.70 -5.53 -5.38
C VAL A 12 -4.02 -5.88 -3.93
N LEU A 13 -4.00 -7.17 -3.59
CA LEU A 13 -4.16 -7.64 -2.22
C LEU A 13 -2.80 -8.10 -1.68
N ILE A 14 -2.38 -7.52 -0.56
CA ILE A 14 -1.09 -7.77 0.08
C ILE A 14 -1.34 -8.35 1.46
N THR A 15 -0.98 -9.62 1.64
CA THR A 15 -0.97 -10.29 2.95
C THR A 15 0.35 -10.02 3.66
N GLY A 16 0.34 -9.85 4.98
CA GLY A 16 1.51 -9.46 5.77
C GLY A 16 1.97 -8.02 5.53
N GLY A 17 1.07 -7.13 5.10
CA GLY A 17 1.43 -5.77 4.66
C GLY A 17 1.63 -4.75 5.78
N ALA A 18 1.49 -5.14 7.05
CA ALA A 18 1.57 -4.19 8.16
C ALA A 18 3.00 -3.70 8.44
N GLN A 19 4.03 -4.45 8.05
CA GLN A 19 5.43 -4.13 8.37
C GLN A 19 6.44 -4.64 7.33
N GLY A 20 7.70 -4.19 7.48
CA GLY A 20 8.82 -4.62 6.65
C GLY A 20 8.58 -4.42 5.15
N ILE A 21 8.82 -5.48 4.38
CA ILE A 21 8.67 -5.49 2.92
C ILE A 21 7.21 -5.24 2.53
N GLY A 22 6.25 -5.83 3.25
CA GLY A 22 4.84 -5.70 2.95
C GLY A 22 4.38 -4.24 2.98
N ARG A 23 4.86 -3.45 3.95
CA ARG A 23 4.59 -2.01 4.03
C ARG A 23 5.15 -1.26 2.83
N GLN A 24 6.39 -1.53 2.45
CA GLN A 24 7.02 -0.88 1.29
C GLN A 24 6.28 -1.24 0.00
N LEU A 25 5.81 -2.47 -0.11
CA LEU A 25 5.02 -2.95 -1.23
C LEU A 25 3.69 -2.18 -1.33
N VAL A 26 2.97 -2.03 -0.21
CA VAL A 26 1.74 -1.25 -0.15
C VAL A 26 1.97 0.18 -0.63
N GLN A 27 3.02 0.84 -0.12
CA GLN A 27 3.36 2.21 -0.49
C GLN A 27 3.71 2.31 -1.97
N ARG A 28 4.54 1.40 -2.49
CA ARG A 28 4.94 1.40 -3.88
C ARG A 28 3.77 1.20 -4.83
N PHE A 29 2.88 0.27 -4.55
CA PHE A 29 1.70 0.03 -5.38
C PHE A 29 0.69 1.17 -5.30
N HIS A 30 0.53 1.77 -4.12
CA HIS A 30 -0.31 2.95 -3.96
C HIS A 30 0.22 4.15 -4.77
N ASP A 31 1.53 4.42 -4.70
CA ASP A 31 2.19 5.48 -5.46
C ASP A 31 2.12 5.25 -6.98
N ASP A 32 2.09 3.98 -7.40
CA ASP A 32 1.93 3.58 -8.80
C ASP A 32 0.46 3.66 -9.30
N GLY A 33 -0.46 4.12 -8.44
CA GLY A 33 -1.88 4.33 -8.76
C GLY A 33 -2.75 3.08 -8.67
N ALA A 34 -2.26 2.02 -8.03
CA ALA A 34 -3.03 0.81 -7.77
C ALA A 34 -3.92 1.00 -6.54
N LEU A 35 -5.04 0.25 -6.53
CA LEU A 35 -5.95 0.18 -5.41
C LEU A 35 -5.51 -0.99 -4.52
N VAL A 36 -4.83 -0.66 -3.42
CA VAL A 36 -4.12 -1.64 -2.59
C VAL A 36 -4.92 -1.98 -1.33
N PHE A 37 -5.15 -3.27 -1.13
CA PHE A 37 -5.73 -3.84 0.08
C PHE A 37 -4.62 -4.54 0.86
N THR A 38 -4.56 -4.31 2.17
CA THR A 38 -3.60 -5.01 3.04
C THR A 38 -4.31 -5.79 4.14
N MET A 39 -3.82 -7.01 4.40
CA MET A 39 -4.28 -7.86 5.49
C MET A 39 -3.07 -8.36 6.28
N ASP A 40 -3.17 -8.36 7.60
CA ASP A 40 -2.15 -8.85 8.52
C ASP A 40 -2.84 -9.45 9.74
N LYS A 41 -2.13 -10.32 10.47
CA LYS A 41 -2.63 -10.92 11.72
C LYS A 41 -2.64 -9.90 12.86
N ASN A 42 -1.73 -8.93 12.85
CA ASN A 42 -1.64 -7.88 13.87
C ASN A 42 -2.47 -6.65 13.49
N ALA A 43 -3.69 -6.56 14.04
CA ALA A 43 -4.62 -5.47 13.79
C ALA A 43 -4.04 -4.09 14.19
N ASP A 44 -3.31 -4.00 15.30
CA ASP A 44 -2.68 -2.76 15.74
C ASP A 44 -1.69 -2.19 14.72
N MET A 45 -0.93 -3.06 14.05
CA MET A 45 0.07 -2.64 13.07
C MET A 45 -0.57 -2.15 11.77
N ILE A 46 -1.71 -2.73 11.36
CA ILE A 46 -2.50 -2.23 10.22
C ILE A 46 -3.04 -0.83 10.53
N GLU A 47 -3.49 -0.58 11.75
CA GLU A 47 -4.04 0.73 12.12
C GLU A 47 -2.96 1.82 12.15
N GLN A 48 -1.73 1.47 12.58
CA GLN A 48 -0.58 2.37 12.47
C GLN A 48 -0.20 2.64 11.01
N LEU A 49 -0.23 1.60 10.15
CA LEU A 49 0.02 1.75 8.71
C LEU A 49 -0.98 2.73 8.08
N ARG A 50 -2.27 2.65 8.44
CA ARG A 50 -3.31 3.59 7.97
C ARG A 50 -3.02 5.03 8.35
N LYS A 51 -2.51 5.29 9.57
CA LYS A 51 -2.16 6.64 10.02
C LYS A 51 -0.98 7.23 9.25
N VAL A 52 0.02 6.40 8.94
CA VAL A 52 1.21 6.83 8.20
C VAL A 52 0.87 7.05 6.73
N ALA A 53 0.11 6.16 6.10
CA ALA A 53 -0.33 6.33 4.71
C ALA A 53 -1.19 7.60 4.52
N LYS A 54 -1.97 8.01 5.53
CA LYS A 54 -2.73 9.27 5.55
C LYS A 54 -1.88 10.52 5.81
N ARG A 55 -0.64 10.38 6.28
CA ARG A 55 0.23 11.52 6.62
C ARG A 55 1.17 11.86 5.46
N ASP A 56 1.51 10.88 4.63
CA ASP A 56 2.24 11.08 3.37
C ASP A 56 1.31 11.51 2.22
N SER A 57 -0.01 11.50 2.44
CA SER A 57 -1.00 12.00 1.47
C SER A 57 -1.09 13.53 1.51
N SER A 58 -0.08 14.21 0.96
CA SER A 58 -0.28 15.49 0.28
C SER A 58 -0.98 15.32 -1.09
N CYS A 59 -1.43 14.12 -1.44
CA CYS A 59 -2.29 13.88 -2.59
C CYS A 59 -3.35 12.85 -2.23
N GLY A 60 -4.61 13.30 -2.13
CA GLY A 60 -5.73 12.50 -1.67
C GLY A 60 -6.09 11.35 -2.61
N ARG A 61 -6.36 10.19 -2.02
CA ARG A 61 -7.50 9.31 -2.30
C ARG A 61 -7.45 8.12 -1.34
N SER A 62 -8.54 7.93 -0.62
CA SER A 62 -8.70 6.91 0.43
C SER A 62 -8.70 5.48 -0.11
N PHE A 63 -8.19 4.58 0.73
CA PHE A 63 -8.33 3.12 0.67
C PHE A 63 -9.78 2.65 0.69
#